data_AF-A0A8T6IVM1-F1
#
_entry.id   AF-A0A8T6IVM1-F1
#
_cell.length_a   1.000
_cell.length_b   1.000
_cell.length_c   1.000
_cell.angle_alpha   90.00
_cell.angle_beta   90.00
_cell.angle_gamma   90.00
#
_symmetry.space_group_name_H-M   'P 1'
#
loop_
_entity.id
_entity.type
_entity.pdbx_description
1 polymer ?
#
loop_
_entity_poly.entity_id
_entity_poly.type
_entity_poly.pdbx_seq_one_letter_code
_entity_poly.pdbx_strand_id
1 'polypeptide(L)'
;MGRISHQVATLARSLVVFAFAAWFPLVVAWILLLISPASPAQANETIRRMLVIGLGLAAALALACCVWTVRQSETAKERLARRIATLFRSGPLAFILCIALIECDILAILLLRGIAPAITDPFILLLLCWTAVFVALMLTVHWPSIHHSLENMRNSMALLGFATVALLFVTLLFVVSNRLIGASGLYERLRGALDYRPLQFIDDGEAPSARAFWAEQSATLVRWLPFSYWTVAPIDGRYINVDEAGIRHTPSFTDDPTAPRIYFFGGSTMWGEGARDAYTIPAQVAQLLADRGKPAHVANYAQSGYVSWQDLLLFQAQLALGNAPDLAVFYHGFNDVYSTYLQGSPGLTLRENQRVNDVEIGRLLRSGQPVLLPFDTDTSGYDWRLVTGGSTAPRDIVDRWLANRRLIRAVAEEHAVDVLFVWQPALFAKGARTAGEQQLLDDVERAQPGFIDLYRDVHRAVGDQRLSQSADDVIVLTDLFSDAQTGIFTDRVHINEIGNRRVAEALVDPVAEALEAR
;
A
#
# COMPACT_ATOMS: atom_id res chain seq x y z
N MET A 1 9.32 -31.22 -49.76
CA MET A 1 8.33 -31.98 -48.96
C MET A 1 8.91 -32.72 -47.74
N GLY A 2 10.21 -33.08 -47.71
CA GLY A 2 10.79 -33.86 -46.59
C GLY A 2 11.08 -33.13 -45.25
N ARG A 3 11.20 -31.80 -45.20
CA ARG A 3 11.48 -31.06 -43.94
C ARG A 3 10.25 -30.92 -43.01
N ILE A 4 9.06 -30.78 -43.59
CA ILE A 4 7.80 -30.65 -42.82
C ILE A 4 7.41 -31.99 -42.18
N SER A 5 7.72 -33.13 -42.82
CA SER A 5 7.37 -34.45 -42.27
C SER A 5 8.15 -34.77 -40.99
N HIS A 6 9.43 -34.38 -40.90
CA HIS A 6 10.25 -34.59 -39.70
C HIS A 6 9.80 -33.71 -38.52
N GLN A 7 9.42 -32.45 -38.76
CA GLN A 7 8.88 -31.54 -37.73
C GLN A 7 7.58 -32.06 -37.15
N VAL A 8 6.67 -32.48 -38.04
CA VAL A 8 5.37 -33.04 -37.67
C VAL A 8 5.54 -34.33 -36.87
N ALA A 9 6.48 -35.21 -37.26
CA ALA A 9 6.75 -36.45 -36.53
C ALA A 9 7.35 -36.17 -35.14
N THR A 10 8.26 -35.21 -35.02
CA THR A 10 8.87 -34.83 -33.73
C THR A 10 7.84 -34.20 -32.79
N LEU A 11 7.01 -33.29 -33.31
CA LEU A 11 5.91 -32.69 -32.57
C LEU A 11 4.88 -33.75 -32.15
N ALA A 12 4.50 -34.67 -33.04
CA ALA A 12 3.55 -35.74 -32.76
C ALA A 12 4.01 -36.65 -31.61
N ARG A 13 5.29 -37.01 -31.57
CA ARG A 13 5.89 -37.81 -30.47
C ARG A 13 5.93 -37.04 -29.15
N SER A 14 6.02 -35.72 -29.23
CA SER A 14 6.14 -34.84 -28.06
C SER A 14 4.79 -34.33 -27.53
N LEU A 15 3.68 -34.57 -28.24
CA LEU A 15 2.35 -34.08 -27.85
C LEU A 15 1.93 -34.53 -26.45
N VAL A 16 2.30 -35.75 -26.04
CA VAL A 16 2.02 -36.25 -24.68
C VAL A 16 2.80 -35.45 -23.63
N VAL A 17 4.06 -35.13 -23.93
CA VAL A 17 4.92 -34.32 -23.04
C VAL A 17 4.40 -32.90 -22.95
N PHE A 18 3.99 -32.28 -24.06
CA PHE A 18 3.41 -30.94 -24.07
C PHE A 18 2.07 -30.88 -23.33
N ALA A 19 1.20 -31.89 -23.53
CA ALA A 19 -0.05 -31.97 -22.79
C ALA A 19 0.20 -32.08 -21.28
N PHE A 20 1.14 -32.93 -20.87
CA PHE A 20 1.52 -33.07 -19.46
C PHE A 20 2.16 -31.81 -18.88
N ALA A 21 3.06 -31.16 -19.63
CA ALA A 21 3.71 -29.92 -19.22
C ALA A 21 2.76 -28.73 -19.14
N ALA A 22 1.65 -28.74 -19.88
CA ALA A 22 0.56 -27.76 -19.71
C ALA A 22 -0.33 -28.07 -18.49
N TRP A 23 -0.57 -29.36 -18.22
CA TRP A 23 -1.43 -29.84 -17.13
C TRP A 23 -0.80 -29.76 -15.74
N PHE A 24 0.48 -30.13 -15.60
CA PHE A 24 1.13 -30.22 -14.30
C PHE A 24 1.19 -28.87 -13.55
N PRO A 25 1.58 -27.74 -14.19
CA PRO A 25 1.55 -26.42 -13.57
C PRO A 25 0.12 -25.98 -13.18
N LEU A 26 -0.88 -26.34 -13.99
CA LEU A 26 -2.31 -26.10 -13.71
C LEU A 26 -2.74 -26.76 -12.39
N VAL A 27 -2.35 -28.01 -12.17
CA VAL A 27 -2.63 -28.74 -10.93
C VAL A 27 -1.86 -28.17 -9.75
N VAL A 28 -0.59 -27.81 -9.92
CA VAL A 28 0.21 -27.19 -8.86
C VAL A 28 -0.42 -25.86 -8.45
N ALA A 29 -0.77 -24.99 -9.40
CA ALA A 29 -1.44 -23.71 -9.13
C ALA A 29 -2.80 -23.91 -8.47
N TRP A 30 -3.57 -24.91 -8.89
CA TRP A 30 -4.85 -25.25 -8.27
C TRP A 30 -4.69 -25.73 -6.81
N ILE A 31 -3.71 -26.61 -6.53
CA ILE A 31 -3.40 -27.07 -5.17
C ILE A 31 -2.93 -25.88 -4.31
N LEU A 32 -2.04 -25.04 -4.82
CA LEU A 32 -1.57 -23.84 -4.12
C LEU A 32 -2.72 -22.87 -3.80
N LEU A 33 -3.68 -22.71 -4.70
CA LEU A 33 -4.88 -21.89 -4.48
C LEU A 33 -5.88 -22.54 -3.49
N LEU A 34 -5.97 -23.87 -3.48
CA LEU A 34 -6.78 -24.62 -2.51
C LEU A 34 -6.23 -24.45 -1.09
N ILE A 35 -4.91 -24.49 -0.92
CA ILE A 35 -4.25 -24.34 0.39
C ILE A 35 -4.01 -22.87 0.77
N SER A 36 -4.19 -21.93 -0.16
CA SER A 36 -4.02 -20.50 0.14
C SER A 36 -5.03 -20.06 1.21
N PRO A 37 -4.63 -19.24 2.19
CA PRO A 37 -5.55 -18.75 3.21
C PRO A 37 -6.74 -18.01 2.56
N ALA A 38 -7.93 -18.23 3.11
CA ALA A 38 -9.13 -17.53 2.64
C ALA A 38 -9.01 -16.04 2.99
N SER A 39 -9.31 -15.17 2.03
CA SER A 39 -9.46 -13.75 2.33
C SER A 39 -10.67 -13.56 3.26
N PRO A 40 -10.53 -12.77 4.34
CA PRO A 40 -11.63 -12.53 5.28
C PRO A 40 -12.79 -11.74 4.65
N ALA A 41 -12.56 -10.98 3.58
CA ALA A 41 -13.63 -10.35 2.80
C ALA A 41 -14.44 -11.37 1.96
N GLN A 42 -15.77 -11.41 2.15
CA GLN A 42 -16.69 -12.35 1.49
C GLN A 42 -16.65 -12.30 -0.05
N ALA A 43 -16.41 -11.11 -0.62
CA ALA A 43 -16.25 -10.93 -2.06
C ALA A 43 -15.00 -11.64 -2.60
N ASN A 44 -13.87 -11.51 -1.90
CA ASN A 44 -12.61 -12.18 -2.26
C ASN A 44 -12.69 -13.69 -2.00
N GLU A 45 -13.43 -14.13 -0.99
CA GLU A 45 -13.73 -15.55 -0.80
C GLU A 45 -14.55 -16.10 -1.97
N THR A 46 -15.53 -15.34 -2.46
CA THR A 46 -16.35 -15.72 -3.62
C THR A 46 -15.52 -15.79 -4.89
N ILE A 47 -14.68 -14.78 -5.15
CA ILE A 47 -13.73 -14.77 -6.28
C ILE A 47 -12.75 -15.93 -6.17
N ARG A 48 -12.17 -16.17 -4.98
CA ARG A 48 -11.29 -17.32 -4.75
C ARG A 48 -12.00 -18.64 -5.02
N ARG A 49 -13.23 -18.83 -4.55
CA ARG A 49 -14.04 -20.04 -4.83
C ARG A 49 -14.27 -20.22 -6.32
N MET A 50 -14.63 -19.15 -7.04
CA MET A 50 -14.78 -19.18 -8.50
C MET A 50 -13.47 -19.55 -9.21
N LEU A 51 -12.34 -19.00 -8.76
CA LEU A 51 -11.02 -19.31 -9.30
C LEU A 51 -10.61 -20.76 -9.01
N VAL A 52 -10.86 -21.28 -7.79
CA VAL A 52 -10.61 -22.68 -7.42
C VAL A 52 -11.44 -23.62 -8.29
N ILE A 53 -12.72 -23.32 -8.50
CA ILE A 53 -13.60 -24.13 -9.37
C ILE A 53 -13.12 -24.05 -10.82
N GLY A 54 -12.85 -22.85 -11.32
CA GLY A 54 -12.39 -22.62 -12.70
C GLY A 54 -11.07 -23.30 -13.02
N LEU A 55 -10.06 -23.16 -12.15
CA LEU A 55 -8.76 -23.84 -12.28
C LEU A 55 -8.89 -25.35 -12.15
N GLY A 56 -9.74 -25.84 -11.24
CA GLY A 56 -10.00 -27.27 -11.09
C GLY A 56 -10.62 -27.88 -12.34
N LEU A 57 -11.60 -27.19 -12.94
CA LEU A 57 -12.20 -27.58 -14.22
C LEU A 57 -11.17 -27.53 -15.37
N ALA A 58 -10.35 -26.49 -15.43
CA ALA A 58 -9.29 -26.37 -16.42
C ALA A 58 -8.24 -27.50 -16.28
N ALA A 59 -7.84 -27.82 -15.05
CA ALA A 59 -6.93 -28.93 -14.77
C ALA A 59 -7.55 -30.29 -15.15
N ALA A 60 -8.85 -30.51 -14.88
CA ALA A 60 -9.55 -31.73 -15.27
C ALA A 60 -9.68 -31.86 -16.80
N LEU A 61 -9.98 -30.77 -17.50
CA LEU A 61 -10.03 -30.74 -18.97
C LEU A 61 -8.63 -31.00 -19.57
N ALA A 62 -7.59 -30.37 -19.03
CA ALA A 62 -6.21 -30.60 -19.46
C ALA A 62 -5.76 -32.05 -19.19
N LEU A 63 -6.19 -32.67 -18.09
CA LEU A 63 -5.96 -34.11 -17.84
C LEU A 63 -6.68 -34.97 -18.87
N ALA A 64 -7.93 -34.65 -19.19
CA ALA A 64 -8.69 -35.35 -20.22
C ALA A 64 -8.00 -35.23 -21.58
N CYS A 65 -7.43 -34.07 -21.92
CA CYS A 65 -6.59 -33.88 -23.10
C CYS A 65 -5.31 -34.72 -23.05
N CYS A 66 -4.64 -34.83 -21.90
CA CYS A 66 -3.47 -35.71 -21.72
C CYS A 66 -3.85 -37.18 -22.00
N VAL A 67 -4.90 -37.67 -21.32
CA VAL A 67 -5.38 -39.05 -21.47
C VAL A 67 -5.85 -39.33 -22.90
N TRP A 68 -6.56 -38.39 -23.51
CA TRP A 68 -6.98 -38.47 -24.90
C TRP A 68 -5.77 -38.59 -25.82
N THR A 69 -4.75 -37.74 -25.64
CA THR A 69 -3.53 -37.70 -26.46
C THR A 69 -2.75 -39.01 -26.34
N VAL A 70 -2.65 -39.60 -25.14
CA VAL A 70 -2.01 -40.90 -24.91
C VAL A 70 -2.75 -42.02 -25.66
N ARG A 71 -4.09 -41.97 -25.69
CA ARG A 71 -4.94 -42.99 -26.34
C ARG A 71 -5.04 -42.86 -27.86
N GLN A 72 -4.57 -41.75 -28.44
CA GLN A 72 -4.65 -41.55 -29.90
C GLN A 72 -3.62 -42.39 -30.66
N SER A 73 -4.00 -42.83 -31.87
CA SER A 73 -3.07 -43.44 -32.81
C SER A 73 -1.99 -42.44 -33.26
N GLU A 74 -0.82 -42.93 -33.65
CA GLU A 74 0.25 -42.09 -34.21
C GLU A 74 -0.23 -41.28 -35.42
N THR A 75 -1.10 -41.85 -36.26
CA THR A 75 -1.72 -41.17 -37.40
C THR A 75 -2.65 -40.01 -36.99
N ALA A 76 -3.32 -40.11 -35.83
CA ALA A 76 -4.13 -39.02 -35.30
C ALA A 76 -3.25 -37.92 -34.68
N LYS A 77 -2.20 -38.29 -33.93
CA LYS A 77 -1.20 -37.36 -33.39
C LYS A 77 -0.48 -36.58 -34.50
N GLU A 78 -0.12 -37.24 -35.60
CA GLU A 78 0.49 -36.57 -36.76
C GLU A 78 -0.46 -35.62 -37.49
N ARG A 79 -1.76 -35.90 -37.53
CA ARG A 79 -2.77 -34.97 -38.10
C ARG A 79 -2.90 -33.72 -37.23
N LEU A 80 -2.92 -33.89 -35.91
CA LEU A 80 -2.95 -32.78 -34.96
C LEU A 80 -1.67 -31.95 -35.02
N ALA A 81 -0.50 -32.59 -35.00
CA ALA A 81 0.79 -31.95 -35.14
C ALA A 81 0.91 -31.17 -36.47
N ARG A 82 0.35 -31.70 -37.56
CA ARG A 82 0.24 -30.96 -38.84
C ARG A 82 -0.57 -29.68 -38.72
N ARG A 83 -1.75 -29.74 -38.09
CA ARG A 83 -2.60 -28.55 -37.87
C ARG A 83 -1.90 -27.49 -37.03
N ILE A 84 -1.26 -27.91 -35.94
CA ILE A 84 -0.47 -27.03 -35.08
C ILE A 84 0.68 -26.41 -35.88
N ALA A 85 1.47 -27.21 -36.61
CA ALA A 85 2.57 -26.71 -37.43
C ALA A 85 2.10 -25.76 -38.55
N THR A 86 0.89 -25.92 -39.09
CA THR A 86 0.33 -24.99 -40.07
C THR A 86 -0.10 -23.65 -39.47
N LEU A 87 -0.61 -23.64 -38.23
CA LEU A 87 -0.94 -22.41 -37.49
C LEU A 87 0.31 -21.55 -37.25
N PHE A 88 1.45 -22.18 -37.01
CA PHE A 88 2.71 -21.51 -36.68
C PHE A 88 3.72 -21.49 -37.84
N ARG A 89 3.25 -21.60 -39.09
CA ARG A 89 4.13 -21.76 -40.25
C ARG A 89 4.98 -20.52 -40.56
N SER A 90 4.50 -19.34 -40.17
CA SER A 90 5.19 -18.06 -40.35
C SER A 90 6.06 -17.73 -39.13
N GLY A 91 7.38 -17.71 -39.30
CA GLY A 91 8.32 -17.33 -38.25
C GLY A 91 8.06 -15.96 -37.62
N PRO A 92 7.79 -14.90 -38.41
CA PRO A 92 7.41 -13.59 -37.88
C PRO A 92 6.10 -13.62 -37.08
N LEU A 93 5.09 -14.37 -37.55
CA LEU A 93 3.81 -14.49 -36.83
C LEU A 93 3.98 -15.25 -35.51
N ALA A 94 4.76 -16.33 -35.49
CA ALA A 94 5.07 -17.09 -34.29
C ALA A 94 5.81 -16.22 -33.25
N PHE A 95 6.73 -15.36 -33.70
CA PHE A 95 7.43 -14.41 -32.85
C PHE A 95 6.50 -13.34 -32.26
N ILE A 96 5.63 -12.75 -33.08
CA ILE A 96 4.61 -11.78 -32.63
C ILE A 96 3.66 -12.43 -31.60
N LEU A 97 3.23 -13.67 -31.83
CA LEU A 97 2.37 -14.40 -30.89
C LEU A 97 3.08 -14.73 -29.57
N CYS A 98 4.38 -15.02 -29.58
CA CYS A 98 5.16 -15.17 -28.34
C CYS A 98 5.22 -13.86 -27.55
N ILE A 99 5.48 -12.74 -28.22
CA ILE A 99 5.50 -11.42 -27.57
C ILE A 99 4.11 -11.09 -27.01
N ALA A 100 3.05 -11.28 -27.81
CA ALA A 100 1.68 -11.03 -27.36
C ALA A 100 1.29 -11.90 -26.15
N LEU A 101 1.70 -13.16 -26.11
CA LEU A 101 1.47 -14.04 -24.96
C LEU A 101 2.22 -13.55 -23.72
N ILE A 102 3.51 -13.20 -23.86
CA ILE A 102 4.31 -12.64 -22.75
C ILE A 102 3.68 -11.35 -22.22
N GLU A 103 3.23 -10.45 -23.10
CA GLU A 103 2.54 -9.22 -22.72
C GLU A 103 1.19 -9.51 -22.02
N CYS A 104 0.40 -10.46 -22.53
CA CYS A 104 -0.83 -10.89 -21.87
C CYS A 104 -0.57 -11.51 -20.49
N ASP A 105 0.48 -12.30 -20.33
CA ASP A 105 0.88 -12.91 -19.06
C ASP A 105 1.34 -11.83 -18.08
N ILE A 106 2.13 -10.84 -18.52
CA ILE A 106 2.53 -9.68 -17.70
C ILE A 106 1.30 -8.89 -17.26
N LEU A 107 0.38 -8.58 -18.17
CA LEU A 107 -0.86 -7.87 -17.84
C LEU A 107 -1.73 -8.67 -16.86
N ALA A 108 -1.83 -9.99 -17.02
CA ALA A 108 -2.55 -10.86 -16.10
C ALA A 108 -1.91 -10.90 -14.72
N ILE A 109 -0.58 -10.97 -14.63
CA ILE A 109 0.18 -10.89 -13.37
C ILE A 109 -0.08 -9.56 -12.67
N LEU A 110 -0.01 -8.44 -13.42
CA LEU A 110 -0.24 -7.10 -12.88
C LEU A 110 -1.68 -6.93 -12.38
N LEU A 111 -2.67 -7.43 -13.13
CA LEU A 111 -4.07 -7.44 -12.72
C LEU A 111 -4.27 -8.27 -11.44
N LEU A 112 -3.69 -9.47 -11.39
CA LEU A 112 -3.80 -10.37 -10.24
C LEU A 112 -3.11 -9.79 -8.99
N ARG A 113 -1.96 -9.11 -9.14
CA ARG A 113 -1.30 -8.39 -8.04
C ARG A 113 -2.16 -7.29 -7.46
N GLY A 114 -2.91 -6.58 -8.30
CA GLY A 114 -3.84 -5.55 -7.84
C GLY A 114 -5.01 -6.13 -7.05
N ILE A 115 -5.52 -7.30 -7.44
CA ILE A 115 -6.73 -7.91 -6.87
C ILE A 115 -6.43 -8.72 -5.60
N ALA A 116 -5.37 -9.53 -5.63
CA ALA A 116 -5.04 -10.44 -4.54
C ALA A 116 -3.53 -10.77 -4.53
N PRO A 117 -2.70 -9.95 -3.86
CA PRO A 117 -1.26 -10.17 -3.77
C PRO A 117 -0.90 -11.59 -3.29
N ALA A 118 -1.62 -12.09 -2.28
CA ALA A 118 -1.42 -13.43 -1.71
C ALA A 118 -1.75 -14.60 -2.66
N ILE A 119 -2.49 -14.35 -3.75
CA ILE A 119 -2.87 -15.35 -4.77
C ILE A 119 -1.96 -15.25 -6.01
N THR A 120 -1.17 -14.18 -6.11
CA THR A 120 -0.44 -13.86 -7.35
C THR A 120 0.75 -14.80 -7.57
N ASP A 121 1.47 -15.19 -6.52
CA ASP A 121 2.70 -15.96 -6.66
C ASP A 121 2.50 -17.37 -7.30
N PRO A 122 1.45 -18.15 -6.93
CA PRO A 122 1.09 -19.37 -7.65
C PRO A 122 0.72 -19.16 -9.13
N PHE A 123 0.06 -18.04 -9.44
CA PHE A 123 -0.35 -17.69 -10.80
C PHE A 123 0.82 -17.23 -11.66
N ILE A 124 1.81 -16.54 -11.08
CA ILE A 124 3.06 -16.18 -11.77
C ILE A 124 3.78 -17.44 -12.24
N LEU A 125 3.90 -18.46 -11.37
CA LEU A 125 4.52 -19.73 -11.73
C LEU A 125 3.75 -20.43 -12.87
N LEU A 126 2.41 -20.43 -12.82
CA LEU A 126 1.56 -21.01 -13.86
C LEU A 126 1.78 -20.34 -15.22
N LEU A 127 1.73 -19.00 -15.24
CA LEU A 127 1.89 -18.21 -16.46
C LEU A 127 3.28 -18.44 -17.06
N LEU A 128 4.34 -18.37 -16.25
CA LEU A 128 5.71 -18.67 -16.68
C LEU A 128 5.86 -20.09 -17.27
N CYS A 129 5.21 -21.09 -16.65
CA CYS A 129 5.23 -22.45 -17.18
C CYS A 129 4.51 -22.56 -18.53
N TRP A 130 3.37 -21.87 -18.70
CA TRP A 130 2.65 -21.84 -19.97
C TRP A 130 3.40 -21.09 -21.06
N THR A 131 4.05 -19.97 -20.73
CA THR A 131 4.97 -19.30 -21.65
C THR A 131 6.09 -20.25 -22.08
N ALA A 132 6.69 -21.00 -21.15
CA ALA A 132 7.76 -21.95 -21.44
C ALA A 132 7.29 -23.12 -22.34
N VAL A 133 6.09 -23.65 -22.09
CA VAL A 133 5.47 -24.69 -22.95
C VAL A 133 5.20 -24.14 -24.36
N PHE A 134 4.70 -22.92 -24.46
CA PHE A 134 4.44 -22.27 -25.76
C PHE A 134 5.73 -22.01 -26.54
N VAL A 135 6.77 -21.51 -25.86
CA VAL A 135 8.10 -21.31 -26.44
C VAL A 135 8.71 -22.63 -26.88
N ALA A 136 8.64 -23.69 -26.07
CA ALA A 136 9.14 -25.02 -26.43
C ALA A 136 8.39 -25.61 -27.63
N LEU A 137 7.08 -25.37 -27.75
CA LEU A 137 6.29 -25.76 -28.91
C LEU A 137 6.72 -24.99 -30.17
N MET A 138 6.96 -23.68 -30.08
CA MET A 138 7.51 -22.87 -31.18
C MET A 138 8.92 -23.33 -31.59
N LEU A 139 9.80 -23.55 -30.61
CA LEU A 139 11.17 -24.05 -30.87
C LEU A 139 11.13 -25.40 -31.58
N THR A 140 10.21 -26.29 -31.21
CA THR A 140 10.05 -27.60 -31.86
C THR A 140 9.55 -27.48 -33.30
N VAL A 141 8.56 -26.61 -33.54
CA VAL A 141 8.04 -26.35 -34.90
C VAL A 141 9.12 -25.74 -35.79
N HIS A 142 9.88 -24.77 -35.28
CA HIS A 142 10.89 -24.05 -36.03
C HIS A 142 12.30 -24.67 -35.93
N TRP A 143 12.47 -25.79 -35.22
CA TRP A 143 13.78 -26.38 -34.92
C TRP A 143 14.68 -26.53 -36.13
N PRO A 144 14.26 -27.04 -37.31
CA PRO A 144 15.14 -27.13 -38.47
C PRO A 144 15.60 -25.78 -39.01
N SER A 145 14.77 -24.74 -38.91
CA SER A 145 15.14 -23.39 -39.32
C SER A 145 16.08 -22.76 -38.30
N ILE A 146 15.82 -22.97 -37.01
CA ILE A 146 16.66 -22.53 -35.90
C ILE A 146 17.99 -23.27 -35.94
N HIS A 147 18.00 -24.59 -36.07
CA HIS A 147 19.16 -25.47 -36.19
C HIS A 147 19.98 -25.13 -37.44
N HIS A 148 19.36 -24.93 -38.60
CA HIS A 148 20.09 -24.50 -39.79
C HIS A 148 20.72 -23.12 -39.60
N SER A 149 19.99 -22.18 -38.99
CA SER A 149 20.53 -20.89 -38.59
C SER A 149 21.64 -21.03 -37.54
N LEU A 150 21.52 -21.93 -36.57
CA LEU A 150 22.50 -22.23 -35.51
C LEU A 150 23.74 -22.90 -36.08
N GLU A 151 23.61 -23.79 -37.06
CA GLU A 151 24.71 -24.45 -37.76
C GLU A 151 25.45 -23.46 -38.66
N ASN A 152 24.71 -22.59 -39.37
CA ASN A 152 25.28 -21.49 -40.14
C ASN A 152 25.93 -20.43 -39.21
N MET A 153 25.40 -20.25 -37.99
CA MET A 153 25.96 -19.38 -36.95
C MET A 153 27.03 -20.03 -36.10
N ARG A 154 27.21 -21.37 -36.13
CA ARG A 154 28.24 -22.09 -35.36
C ARG A 154 29.65 -21.66 -35.74
N ASN A 155 29.79 -20.99 -36.90
CA ASN A 155 31.03 -20.41 -37.39
C ASN A 155 31.15 -18.87 -37.20
N SER A 156 30.20 -18.20 -36.52
CA SER A 156 30.17 -16.73 -36.39
C SER A 156 29.65 -16.24 -35.02
N MET A 157 30.17 -15.11 -34.54
CA MET A 157 29.72 -14.34 -33.34
C MET A 157 28.21 -13.96 -33.31
N ALA A 158 27.44 -14.32 -34.34
CA ALA A 158 26.05 -13.93 -34.54
C ALA A 158 25.07 -14.56 -33.54
N LEU A 159 25.31 -15.79 -33.05
CA LEU A 159 24.42 -16.41 -32.05
C LEU A 159 24.51 -15.71 -30.69
N LEU A 160 25.74 -15.41 -30.26
CA LEU A 160 25.99 -14.61 -29.07
C LEU A 160 25.39 -13.20 -29.24
N GLY A 161 25.56 -12.60 -30.43
CA GLY A 161 24.93 -11.32 -30.78
C GLY A 161 23.41 -11.35 -30.70
N PHE A 162 22.75 -12.38 -31.25
CA PHE A 162 21.28 -12.49 -31.22
C PHE A 162 20.75 -12.73 -29.79
N ALA A 163 21.38 -13.60 -29.01
CA ALA A 163 21.00 -13.81 -27.60
C ALA A 163 21.20 -12.53 -26.78
N THR A 164 22.28 -11.80 -27.03
CA THR A 164 22.54 -10.50 -26.39
C THR A 164 21.49 -9.47 -26.80
N VAL A 165 21.17 -9.34 -28.09
CA VAL A 165 20.13 -8.43 -28.59
C VAL A 165 18.75 -8.80 -28.03
N ALA A 166 18.41 -10.08 -27.96
CA ALA A 166 17.14 -10.53 -27.37
C ALA A 166 17.07 -10.19 -25.88
N LEU A 167 18.15 -10.43 -25.11
CA LEU A 167 18.22 -10.06 -23.70
C LEU A 167 18.14 -8.55 -23.50
N LEU A 168 18.87 -7.77 -24.30
CA LEU A 168 18.81 -6.30 -24.28
C LEU A 168 17.41 -5.79 -24.63
N PHE A 169 16.74 -6.42 -25.60
CA PHE A 169 15.39 -6.05 -26.01
C PHE A 169 14.35 -6.37 -24.93
N VAL A 170 14.40 -7.55 -24.31
CA VAL A 170 13.53 -7.91 -23.17
C VAL A 170 13.78 -6.97 -21.99
N THR A 171 15.05 -6.67 -21.69
CA THR A 171 15.42 -5.71 -20.64
C THR A 171 14.89 -4.32 -20.96
N LEU A 172 15.01 -3.87 -22.21
CA LEU A 172 14.49 -2.58 -22.67
C LEU A 172 12.97 -2.54 -22.54
N LEU A 173 12.25 -3.57 -22.99
CA LEU A 173 10.79 -3.65 -22.86
C LEU A 173 10.38 -3.63 -21.39
N PHE A 174 11.05 -4.38 -20.53
CA PHE A 174 10.78 -4.37 -19.09
C PHE A 174 11.01 -2.98 -18.48
N VAL A 175 12.11 -2.31 -18.83
CA VAL A 175 12.42 -0.95 -18.35
C VAL A 175 11.39 0.05 -18.87
N VAL A 176 11.05 0.02 -20.16
CA VAL A 176 10.07 0.92 -20.78
C VAL A 176 8.68 0.68 -20.18
N SER A 177 8.25 -0.57 -20.04
CA SER A 177 6.96 -0.93 -19.43
C SER A 177 6.87 -0.43 -17.98
N ASN A 178 7.89 -0.71 -17.16
CA ASN A 178 7.93 -0.20 -15.78
C ASN A 178 7.94 1.34 -15.72
N ARG A 179 8.64 2.01 -16.64
CA ARG A 179 8.67 3.47 -16.71
C ARG A 179 7.31 4.04 -17.12
N LEU A 180 6.64 3.44 -18.10
CA LEU A 180 5.31 3.86 -18.54
C LEU A 180 4.25 3.63 -17.46
N ILE A 181 4.28 2.47 -16.79
CA ILE A 181 3.39 2.14 -15.68
C ILE A 181 3.60 3.12 -14.52
N GLY A 182 4.85 3.34 -14.11
CA GLY A 182 5.17 4.28 -13.04
C GLY A 182 4.80 5.73 -13.38
N ALA A 183 5.05 6.18 -14.61
CA ALA A 183 4.71 7.54 -15.05
C ALA A 183 3.19 7.75 -15.20
N SER A 184 2.42 6.70 -15.50
CA SER A 184 0.96 6.79 -15.65
C SER A 184 0.19 6.71 -14.33
N GLY A 185 0.85 6.30 -13.24
CA GLY A 185 0.18 6.04 -11.95
C GLY A 185 -0.84 4.89 -12.03
N LEU A 186 -0.76 4.04 -13.06
CA LEU A 186 -1.76 3.01 -13.33
C LEU A 186 -1.79 1.97 -12.20
N TYR A 187 -0.63 1.62 -11.64
CA TYR A 187 -0.54 0.65 -10.56
C TYR A 187 -1.22 1.15 -9.29
N GLU A 188 -0.94 2.40 -8.93
CA GLU A 188 -1.49 3.10 -7.80
C GLU A 188 -3.02 3.19 -7.93
N ARG A 189 -3.52 3.67 -9.07
CA ARG A 189 -4.96 3.78 -9.33
C ARG A 189 -5.66 2.43 -9.31
N LEU A 190 -5.07 1.38 -9.89
CA LEU A 190 -5.63 0.03 -9.83
C LEU A 190 -5.67 -0.48 -8.39
N ARG A 191 -4.60 -0.29 -7.61
CA ARG A 191 -4.56 -0.68 -6.20
C ARG A 191 -5.66 0.01 -5.40
N GLY A 192 -5.85 1.31 -5.58
CA GLY A 192 -6.91 2.06 -4.90
C GLY A 192 -8.31 1.70 -5.40
N ALA A 193 -8.50 1.51 -6.71
CA ALA A 193 -9.77 1.08 -7.28
C ALA A 193 -10.17 -0.35 -6.87
N LEU A 194 -9.26 -1.09 -6.26
CA LEU A 194 -9.46 -2.43 -5.70
C LEU A 194 -9.47 -2.42 -4.17
N ASP A 195 -9.24 -1.26 -3.52
CA ASP A 195 -9.47 -1.08 -2.10
C ASP A 195 -10.98 -1.10 -1.85
N TYR A 196 -11.40 -2.09 -1.07
CA TYR A 196 -12.80 -2.38 -0.76
C TYR A 196 -13.19 -1.90 0.63
N ARG A 197 -12.29 -1.22 1.37
CA ARG A 197 -12.62 -0.66 2.67
C ARG A 197 -13.84 0.26 2.53
N PRO A 198 -14.91 0.04 3.29
CA PRO A 198 -16.09 0.88 3.18
C PRO A 198 -15.76 2.30 3.67
N LEU A 199 -16.17 3.30 2.89
CA LEU A 199 -16.14 4.71 3.28
C LEU A 199 -17.57 5.22 3.37
N GLN A 200 -17.86 5.94 4.45
CA GLN A 200 -19.10 6.68 4.61
C GLN A 200 -18.78 8.16 4.50
N PHE A 201 -19.43 8.81 3.54
CA PHE A 201 -19.28 10.24 3.29
C PHE A 201 -20.51 10.98 3.81
N ILE A 202 -20.32 12.21 4.24
CA ILE A 202 -21.43 13.13 4.51
C ILE A 202 -22.05 13.51 3.17
N ASP A 203 -23.37 13.34 3.03
CA ASP A 203 -24.07 13.64 1.79
C ASP A 203 -24.25 15.15 1.62
N ASP A 204 -23.45 15.73 0.73
CA ASP A 204 -23.47 17.12 0.29
C ASP A 204 -23.86 17.26 -1.20
N GLY A 205 -24.32 16.17 -1.82
CA GLY A 205 -24.58 16.08 -3.25
C GLY A 205 -23.34 15.76 -4.11
N GLU A 206 -22.13 15.76 -3.54
CA GLU A 206 -20.86 15.49 -4.23
C GLU A 206 -20.11 14.27 -3.63
N ALA A 207 -20.79 13.49 -2.79
CA ALA A 207 -20.22 12.31 -2.14
C ALA A 207 -19.73 11.26 -3.18
N PRO A 208 -18.44 10.86 -3.15
CA PRO A 208 -17.93 9.86 -4.06
C PRO A 208 -18.36 8.44 -3.68
N SER A 209 -18.19 7.51 -4.62
CA SER A 209 -18.09 6.10 -4.24
C SER A 209 -16.76 5.85 -3.52
N ALA A 210 -16.74 4.94 -2.55
CA ALA A 210 -15.51 4.56 -1.84
C ALA A 210 -14.40 4.14 -2.81
N ARG A 211 -14.75 3.41 -3.88
CA ARG A 211 -13.83 3.00 -4.94
C ARG A 211 -13.19 4.19 -5.66
N ALA A 212 -13.97 5.21 -5.99
CA ALA A 212 -13.47 6.40 -6.67
C ALA A 212 -12.52 7.19 -5.75
N PHE A 213 -12.89 7.33 -4.48
CA PHE A 213 -12.05 7.99 -3.49
C PHE A 213 -10.73 7.25 -3.28
N TRP A 214 -10.75 5.93 -3.07
CA TRP A 214 -9.53 5.16 -2.88
C TRP A 214 -8.62 5.15 -4.11
N ALA A 215 -9.18 5.16 -5.32
CA ALA A 215 -8.40 5.29 -6.55
C ALA A 215 -7.65 6.62 -6.65
N GLU A 216 -8.21 7.70 -6.09
CA GLU A 216 -7.52 8.99 -6.00
C GLU A 216 -6.51 8.99 -4.85
N GLN A 217 -6.88 8.52 -3.66
CA GLN A 217 -5.97 8.50 -2.51
C GLN A 217 -4.74 7.63 -2.77
N SER A 218 -4.89 6.49 -3.45
CA SER A 218 -3.76 5.63 -3.77
C SER A 218 -2.77 6.25 -4.75
N ALA A 219 -3.19 7.26 -5.52
CA ALA A 219 -2.33 8.01 -6.42
C ALA A 219 -1.48 9.08 -5.72
N THR A 220 -1.68 9.28 -4.41
CA THR A 220 -0.77 10.13 -3.62
C THR A 220 0.63 9.54 -3.61
N LEU A 221 1.62 10.41 -3.81
CA LEU A 221 3.03 10.07 -3.74
C LEU A 221 3.65 10.75 -2.52
N VAL A 222 4.81 10.25 -2.07
CA VAL A 222 5.59 10.90 -1.01
C VAL A 222 6.89 11.44 -1.58
N ARG A 223 7.36 12.56 -1.03
CA ARG A 223 8.69 13.12 -1.29
C ARG A 223 9.50 13.15 0.00
N TRP A 224 10.82 13.07 -0.13
CA TRP A 224 11.72 13.16 1.01
C TRP A 224 11.63 14.55 1.67
N LEU A 225 11.40 14.57 2.99
CA LEU A 225 11.48 15.77 3.81
C LEU A 225 12.58 15.55 4.87
N PRO A 226 13.65 16.37 4.89
CA PRO A 226 14.70 16.23 5.90
C PRO A 226 14.13 16.22 7.34
N PHE A 227 14.77 15.44 8.21
CA PHE A 227 14.44 15.25 9.65
C PHE A 227 13.12 14.52 9.94
N SER A 228 12.07 14.74 9.16
CA SER A 228 10.75 14.10 9.33
C SER A 228 10.45 13.02 8.28
N TYR A 229 11.45 12.65 7.48
CA TYR A 229 11.49 11.61 6.45
C TYR A 229 10.65 11.87 5.20
N TRP A 230 9.36 12.18 5.31
CA TRP A 230 8.51 12.33 4.13
C TRP A 230 7.41 13.36 4.31
N THR A 231 6.97 13.92 3.19
CA THR A 231 5.69 14.62 3.09
C THR A 231 4.96 14.13 1.85
N VAL A 232 3.63 14.25 1.83
CA VAL A 232 2.87 13.98 0.61
C VAL A 232 3.29 14.98 -0.49
N ALA A 233 3.49 14.47 -1.70
CA ALA A 233 3.80 15.27 -2.87
C ALA A 233 2.57 16.04 -3.37
N PRO A 234 2.76 17.14 -4.11
CA PRO A 234 1.64 17.95 -4.58
C PRO A 234 0.68 17.12 -5.44
N ILE A 235 -0.61 17.30 -5.20
CA ILE A 235 -1.68 16.66 -5.97
C ILE A 235 -2.87 17.63 -6.05
N ASP A 236 -3.38 17.78 -7.27
CA ASP A 236 -4.61 18.52 -7.57
C ASP A 236 -5.67 17.48 -7.96
N GLY A 237 -6.44 17.05 -6.96
CA GLY A 237 -7.40 15.97 -7.02
C GLY A 237 -8.82 16.45 -6.85
N ARG A 238 -9.81 15.59 -7.14
CA ARG A 238 -11.22 15.98 -6.95
C ARG A 238 -11.61 16.01 -5.46
N TYR A 239 -10.98 15.17 -4.66
CA TYR A 239 -11.31 14.93 -3.25
C TYR A 239 -10.16 15.29 -2.31
N ILE A 240 -8.92 15.14 -2.80
CA ILE A 240 -7.68 15.30 -2.04
C ILE A 240 -6.81 16.30 -2.78
N ASN A 241 -6.52 17.43 -2.12
CA ASN A 241 -5.60 18.43 -2.62
C ASN A 241 -4.45 18.66 -1.64
N VAL A 242 -3.23 18.67 -2.17
CA VAL A 242 -2.00 18.93 -1.41
C VAL A 242 -1.17 19.93 -2.20
N ASP A 243 -0.74 21.00 -1.53
CA ASP A 243 -0.01 22.09 -2.16
C ASP A 243 1.47 21.74 -2.43
N GLU A 244 2.19 22.70 -3.02
CA GLU A 244 3.63 22.60 -3.30
C GLU A 244 4.49 22.44 -2.02
N ALA A 245 4.00 22.85 -0.86
CA ALA A 245 4.66 22.67 0.43
C ALA A 245 4.36 21.29 1.06
N GLY A 246 3.41 20.53 0.52
CA GLY A 246 3.00 19.24 1.07
C GLY A 246 1.91 19.35 2.13
N ILE A 247 1.26 20.52 2.23
CA ILE A 247 0.20 20.82 3.19
C ILE A 247 -1.15 20.42 2.60
N ARG A 248 -1.95 19.68 3.37
CA ARG A 248 -3.28 19.26 2.97
C ARG A 248 -4.20 20.47 2.90
N HIS A 249 -4.88 20.65 1.77
CA HIS A 249 -5.80 21.76 1.59
C HIS A 249 -6.92 21.75 2.65
N THR A 250 -7.16 22.91 3.23
CA THR A 250 -8.22 23.16 4.23
C THR A 250 -9.03 24.37 3.75
N PRO A 251 -10.36 24.26 3.57
CA PRO A 251 -11.18 25.38 3.15
C PRO A 251 -11.04 26.60 4.08
N SER A 252 -10.90 27.79 3.50
CA SER A 252 -10.90 29.05 4.25
C SER A 252 -12.31 29.57 4.46
N PHE A 253 -12.56 30.14 5.64
CA PHE A 253 -13.83 30.77 6.03
C PHE A 253 -13.66 32.23 6.44
N THR A 254 -12.49 32.82 6.18
CA THR A 254 -12.21 34.24 6.40
C THR A 254 -11.13 34.75 5.46
N ASP A 255 -11.31 35.97 4.98
CA ASP A 255 -10.29 36.72 4.23
C ASP A 255 -9.59 37.76 5.12
N ASP A 256 -9.99 37.88 6.40
CA ASP A 256 -9.39 38.80 7.36
C ASP A 256 -7.97 38.35 7.71
N PRO A 257 -6.93 39.10 7.32
CA PRO A 257 -5.54 38.71 7.60
C PRO A 257 -5.20 38.76 9.10
N THR A 258 -6.05 39.38 9.92
CA THR A 258 -5.88 39.47 11.38
C THR A 258 -6.60 38.35 12.14
N ALA A 259 -7.39 37.52 11.45
CA ALA A 259 -7.99 36.34 12.05
C ALA A 259 -6.90 35.39 12.59
N PRO A 260 -7.16 34.69 13.71
CA PRO A 260 -6.15 33.84 14.34
C PRO A 260 -5.73 32.70 13.42
N ARG A 261 -4.47 32.29 13.52
CA ARG A 261 -3.85 31.19 12.78
C ARG A 261 -3.79 29.94 13.65
N ILE A 262 -4.27 28.82 13.14
CA ILE A 262 -4.28 27.54 13.86
C ILE A 262 -3.57 26.48 13.02
N TYR A 263 -2.54 25.85 13.58
CA TYR A 263 -1.82 24.76 12.93
C TYR A 263 -2.17 23.41 13.55
N PHE A 264 -2.53 22.44 12.72
CA PHE A 264 -2.83 21.08 13.15
C PHE A 264 -1.71 20.13 12.74
N PHE A 265 -1.23 19.35 13.70
CA PHE A 265 -0.17 18.34 13.57
C PHE A 265 -0.70 16.95 13.91
N GLY A 266 -0.07 15.91 13.36
CA GLY A 266 -0.46 14.54 13.64
C GLY A 266 -0.24 13.56 12.49
N GLY A 267 -0.76 12.35 12.69
CA GLY A 267 -0.68 11.25 11.73
C GLY A 267 -1.71 11.30 10.60
N SER A 268 -1.87 10.16 9.91
CA SER A 268 -2.80 9.97 8.79
C SER A 268 -4.28 10.25 9.13
N THR A 269 -4.68 10.10 10.39
CA THR A 269 -6.02 10.46 10.88
C THR A 269 -6.25 11.97 10.86
N MET A 270 -5.27 12.77 11.28
CA MET A 270 -5.37 14.23 11.22
C MET A 270 -5.19 14.75 9.78
N TRP A 271 -4.34 14.10 8.98
CA TRP A 271 -4.20 14.37 7.54
C TRP A 271 -5.50 14.10 6.77
N GLY A 272 -6.35 13.20 7.27
CA GLY A 272 -7.67 12.92 6.71
C GLY A 272 -7.69 11.77 5.70
N GLU A 273 -6.97 10.67 5.95
CA GLU A 273 -7.11 9.43 5.17
C GLU A 273 -8.57 8.94 5.22
N GLY A 274 -9.16 8.72 4.05
CA GLY A 274 -10.58 8.34 3.94
C GLY A 274 -11.57 9.52 3.92
N ALA A 275 -11.10 10.78 3.95
CA ALA A 275 -11.96 11.97 3.95
C ALA A 275 -11.58 12.97 2.84
N ARG A 276 -12.60 13.63 2.28
CA ARG A 276 -12.42 14.77 1.38
C ARG A 276 -11.88 15.98 2.14
N ASP A 277 -11.25 16.93 1.44
CA ASP A 277 -10.61 18.11 2.04
C ASP A 277 -11.51 18.85 3.04
N ALA A 278 -12.76 19.11 2.66
CA ALA A 278 -13.74 19.81 3.49
C ALA A 278 -14.15 19.04 4.75
N TYR A 279 -13.87 17.74 4.83
CA TYR A 279 -14.31 16.83 5.89
C TYR A 279 -13.14 16.24 6.69
N THR A 280 -11.95 16.81 6.55
CA THR A 280 -10.84 16.57 7.48
C THR A 280 -11.13 17.21 8.84
N ILE A 281 -10.50 16.73 9.92
CA ILE A 281 -10.68 17.31 11.26
C ILE A 281 -10.37 18.82 11.27
N PRO A 282 -9.25 19.31 10.70
CA PRO A 282 -8.95 20.75 10.68
C PRO A 282 -9.99 21.57 9.90
N ALA A 283 -10.46 21.08 8.75
CA ALA A 283 -11.50 21.75 7.97
C ALA A 283 -12.83 21.84 8.74
N GLN A 284 -13.21 20.77 9.44
CA GLN A 284 -14.42 20.75 10.24
C GLN A 284 -14.34 21.69 11.46
N VAL A 285 -13.17 21.80 12.10
CA VAL A 285 -12.94 22.81 13.14
C VAL A 285 -13.01 24.23 12.57
N ALA A 286 -12.40 24.48 11.41
CA ALA A 286 -12.45 25.79 10.75
C ALA A 286 -13.90 26.23 10.44
N GLN A 287 -14.71 25.33 9.89
CA GLN A 287 -16.14 25.58 9.65
C GLN A 287 -16.90 25.87 10.96
N LEU A 288 -16.69 25.03 11.98
CA LEU A 288 -17.35 25.19 13.28
C LEU A 288 -17.04 26.51 13.98
N LEU A 289 -15.80 26.97 13.87
CA LEU A 289 -15.37 28.27 14.38
C LEU A 289 -16.03 29.43 13.61
N ALA A 290 -16.10 29.32 12.28
CA ALA A 290 -16.78 30.29 11.44
C ALA A 290 -18.29 30.38 11.73
N ASP A 291 -18.97 29.24 11.92
CA ASP A 291 -20.39 29.17 12.30
C ASP A 291 -20.67 29.86 13.64
N ARG A 292 -19.66 29.95 14.51
CA ARG A 292 -19.72 30.66 15.81
C ARG A 292 -19.30 32.12 15.73
N GLY A 293 -19.04 32.65 14.53
CA GLY A 293 -18.59 34.03 14.32
C GLY A 293 -17.13 34.28 14.73
N LYS A 294 -16.31 33.23 14.84
CA LYS A 294 -14.89 33.30 15.20
C LYS A 294 -13.99 32.64 14.14
N PRO A 295 -14.08 33.03 12.86
CA PRO A 295 -13.35 32.32 11.82
C PRO A 295 -11.83 32.47 12.00
N ALA A 296 -11.07 31.49 11.54
CA ALA A 296 -9.62 31.38 11.73
C ALA A 296 -8.93 30.85 10.46
N HIS A 297 -7.65 31.20 10.29
CA HIS A 297 -6.78 30.63 9.24
C HIS A 297 -6.26 29.27 9.71
N VAL A 298 -6.72 28.19 9.12
CA VAL A 298 -6.37 26.83 9.53
C VAL A 298 -5.43 26.16 8.52
N ALA A 299 -4.33 25.58 9.01
CA ALA A 299 -3.39 24.79 8.21
C ALA A 299 -3.22 23.37 8.77
N ASN A 300 -3.29 22.38 7.88
CA ASN A 300 -3.14 20.96 8.22
C ASN A 300 -1.74 20.45 7.86
N TYR A 301 -0.82 20.51 8.84
CA TYR A 301 0.57 20.04 8.73
C TYR A 301 0.74 18.54 8.96
N ALA A 302 -0.33 17.82 9.30
CA ALA A 302 -0.27 16.39 9.56
C ALA A 302 0.26 15.61 8.35
N GLN A 303 0.85 14.44 8.59
CA GLN A 303 1.36 13.58 7.53
C GLN A 303 1.09 12.11 7.84
N SER A 304 0.96 11.29 6.80
CA SER A 304 0.68 9.87 6.98
C SER A 304 1.80 9.18 7.77
N GLY A 305 1.43 8.47 8.84
CA GLY A 305 2.36 7.71 9.67
C GLY A 305 3.25 8.51 10.62
N TYR A 306 3.06 9.82 10.77
CA TYR A 306 3.86 10.62 11.72
C TYR A 306 3.62 10.22 13.18
N VAL A 307 4.72 10.16 13.94
CA VAL A 307 4.73 10.06 15.41
C VAL A 307 4.99 11.43 16.04
N SER A 308 4.74 11.56 17.34
CA SER A 308 4.88 12.85 18.04
C SER A 308 6.27 13.50 17.93
N TRP A 309 7.33 12.71 17.73
CA TRP A 309 8.68 13.23 17.50
C TRP A 309 8.82 13.94 16.15
N GLN A 310 8.20 13.41 15.08
CA GLN A 310 8.24 14.04 13.76
C GLN A 310 7.45 15.36 13.75
N ASP A 311 6.31 15.39 14.46
CA ASP A 311 5.51 16.61 14.64
C ASP A 311 6.26 17.68 15.44
N LEU A 312 6.99 17.30 16.50
CA LEU A 312 7.88 18.22 17.24
C LEU A 312 8.94 18.86 16.32
N LEU A 313 9.63 18.04 15.51
CA LEU A 313 10.68 18.54 14.61
C LEU A 313 10.11 19.47 13.53
N LEU A 314 8.96 19.13 12.96
CA LEU A 314 8.30 19.97 11.96
C LEU A 314 7.83 21.30 12.56
N PHE A 315 7.24 21.25 13.77
CA PHE A 315 6.81 22.45 14.49
C PHE A 315 8.00 23.39 14.77
N GLN A 316 9.11 22.87 15.30
CA GLN A 316 10.34 23.64 15.52
C GLN A 316 10.85 24.28 14.22
N ALA A 317 10.80 23.55 13.11
CA ALA A 317 11.21 24.08 11.81
C ALA A 317 10.30 25.24 11.34
N GLN A 318 8.98 25.13 11.53
CA GLN A 318 8.04 26.22 11.20
C GLN A 318 8.29 27.46 12.06
N LEU A 319 8.48 27.29 13.37
CA LEU A 319 8.79 28.40 14.27
C LEU A 319 10.12 29.09 13.91
N ALA A 320 11.14 28.32 13.56
CA ALA A 320 12.43 28.86 13.12
C ALA A 320 12.34 29.66 11.81
N LEU A 321 11.36 29.36 10.95
CA LEU A 321 11.07 30.13 9.73
C LEU A 321 10.23 31.39 10.00
N GLY A 322 9.83 31.64 11.25
CA GLY A 322 8.91 32.73 11.61
C GLY A 322 7.44 32.40 11.38
N ASN A 323 7.10 31.15 11.05
CA ASN A 323 5.73 30.69 10.88
C ASN A 323 5.13 30.29 12.24
N ALA A 324 4.94 31.27 13.12
CA ALA A 324 4.26 31.08 14.39
C ALA A 324 2.73 31.18 14.21
N PRO A 325 1.94 30.14 14.54
CA PRO A 325 0.50 30.26 14.64
C PRO A 325 0.11 30.89 15.98
N ASP A 326 -1.16 31.23 16.13
CA ASP A 326 -1.71 31.63 17.42
C ASP A 326 -2.00 30.42 18.31
N LEU A 327 -2.34 29.29 17.68
CA LEU A 327 -2.59 28.02 18.35
C LEU A 327 -2.02 26.86 17.52
N ALA A 328 -1.38 25.89 18.18
CA ALA A 328 -1.00 24.62 17.58
C ALA A 328 -1.69 23.44 18.28
N VAL A 329 -2.33 22.56 17.49
CA VAL A 329 -3.06 21.38 17.97
C VAL A 329 -2.33 20.12 17.53
N PHE A 330 -1.96 19.27 18.48
CA PHE A 330 -1.18 18.05 18.25
C PHE A 330 -2.03 16.79 18.49
N TYR A 331 -2.39 16.08 17.42
CA TYR A 331 -3.26 14.90 17.48
C TYR A 331 -2.43 13.62 17.30
N HIS A 332 -2.13 12.98 18.43
CA HIS A 332 -1.14 11.90 18.55
C HIS A 332 -1.72 10.63 19.17
N GLY A 333 -0.86 9.62 19.31
CA GLY A 333 -1.08 8.46 20.15
C GLY A 333 -0.97 7.16 19.39
N PHE A 334 -1.74 6.99 18.31
CA PHE A 334 -1.77 5.70 17.62
C PHE A 334 -0.43 5.30 17.01
N ASN A 335 0.22 6.23 16.30
CA ASN A 335 1.50 5.94 15.66
C ASN A 335 2.64 5.80 16.69
N ASP A 336 2.59 6.50 17.83
CA ASP A 336 3.55 6.35 18.92
C ASP A 336 3.49 4.94 19.53
N VAL A 337 2.29 4.39 19.72
CA VAL A 337 2.12 3.00 20.18
C VAL A 337 2.51 2.01 19.08
N TYR A 338 2.03 2.23 17.85
CA TYR A 338 2.24 1.27 16.76
C TYR A 338 3.70 1.18 16.31
N SER A 339 4.43 2.30 16.28
CA SER A 339 5.87 2.29 16.01
C SER A 339 6.63 1.51 17.07
N THR A 340 6.29 1.72 18.35
CA THR A 340 6.90 0.98 19.47
C THR A 340 6.65 -0.52 19.36
N TYR A 341 5.41 -0.92 19.05
CA TYR A 341 5.07 -2.33 18.84
C TYR A 341 5.92 -2.98 17.74
N LEU A 342 6.10 -2.28 16.61
CA LEU A 342 6.86 -2.81 15.49
C LEU A 342 8.38 -2.89 15.74
N GLN A 343 8.92 -2.00 16.57
CA GLN A 343 10.37 -1.78 16.65
C GLN A 343 10.98 -2.12 18.01
N GLY A 344 10.15 -2.36 19.02
CA GLY A 344 10.62 -2.68 20.36
C GLY A 344 11.11 -1.47 21.17
N SER A 345 10.95 -0.24 20.66
CA SER A 345 11.44 0.97 21.33
C SER A 345 10.56 2.20 21.03
N PRO A 346 10.28 3.05 22.03
CA PRO A 346 9.34 4.16 21.86
C PRO A 346 9.95 5.34 21.11
N GLY A 347 9.10 6.12 20.43
CA GLY A 347 9.50 7.38 19.80
C GLY A 347 10.43 7.25 18.58
N LEU A 348 10.54 6.05 17.99
CA LEU A 348 11.08 5.86 16.65
C LEU A 348 9.98 6.13 15.60
N THR A 349 10.38 6.49 14.38
CA THR A 349 9.41 6.75 13.30
C THR A 349 8.80 5.45 12.80
N LEU A 350 7.64 5.47 12.12
CA LEU A 350 7.11 4.24 11.54
C LEU A 350 8.01 3.69 10.42
N ARG A 351 8.21 2.36 10.46
CA ARG A 351 8.91 1.57 9.43
C ARG A 351 10.41 1.88 9.24
N GLU A 352 11.16 2.00 10.34
CA GLU A 352 12.63 2.14 10.27
C GLU A 352 13.32 0.99 9.51
N ASN A 353 12.74 -0.23 9.56
CA ASN A 353 13.16 -1.38 8.74
C ASN A 353 13.25 -1.06 7.25
N GLN A 354 12.36 -0.21 6.74
CA GLN A 354 12.37 0.22 5.34
C GLN A 354 13.41 1.33 5.10
N ARG A 355 13.67 2.18 6.09
CA ARG A 355 14.56 3.36 5.97
C ARG A 355 16.04 2.99 6.03
N VAL A 356 16.39 1.98 6.83
CA VAL A 356 17.74 1.41 6.89
C VAL A 356 18.25 1.04 5.49
N ASN A 357 17.39 0.43 4.68
CA ASN A 357 17.75 0.04 3.32
C ASN A 357 18.00 1.24 2.40
N ASP A 358 17.26 2.33 2.55
CA ASP A 358 17.42 3.51 1.69
C ASP A 358 18.84 4.09 1.79
N VAL A 359 19.41 4.12 3.00
CA VAL A 359 20.77 4.59 3.26
C VAL A 359 21.81 3.65 2.62
N GLU A 360 21.66 2.35 2.84
CA GLU A 360 22.60 1.35 2.33
C GLU A 360 22.56 1.24 0.81
N ILE A 361 21.37 1.31 0.19
CA ILE A 361 21.20 1.33 -1.26
C ILE A 361 22.02 2.46 -1.87
N GLY A 362 21.90 3.67 -1.32
CA GLY A 362 22.67 4.82 -1.80
C GLY A 362 24.18 4.61 -1.69
N ARG A 363 24.66 3.99 -0.59
CA ARG A 363 26.08 3.68 -0.39
C ARG A 363 26.57 2.63 -1.40
N LEU A 364 25.84 1.53 -1.55
CA LEU A 364 26.16 0.44 -2.49
C LEU A 364 26.25 0.96 -3.92
N LEU A 365 25.23 1.70 -4.38
CA LEU A 365 25.19 2.26 -5.73
C LEU A 365 26.36 3.21 -6.02
N ARG A 366 26.71 4.10 -5.07
CA ARG A 366 27.88 4.98 -5.22
C ARG A 366 29.20 4.22 -5.31
N SER A 367 29.27 3.05 -4.68
CA SER A 367 30.43 2.16 -4.77
C SER A 367 30.42 1.21 -5.98
N GLY A 368 29.42 1.34 -6.87
CA GLY A 368 29.27 0.46 -8.04
C GLY A 368 28.87 -0.98 -7.70
N GLN A 369 28.36 -1.21 -6.48
CA GLN A 369 27.96 -2.53 -6.03
C GLN A 369 26.51 -2.83 -6.42
N PRO A 370 26.19 -4.08 -6.80
CA PRO A 370 24.82 -4.48 -7.06
C PRO A 370 24.00 -4.43 -5.76
N VAL A 371 22.76 -3.98 -5.87
CA VAL A 371 21.82 -3.91 -4.76
C VAL A 371 21.01 -5.20 -4.73
N LEU A 372 21.30 -6.06 -3.75
CA LEU A 372 20.57 -7.30 -3.47
C LEU A 372 20.09 -7.30 -2.01
N LEU A 373 19.52 -6.19 -1.56
CA LEU A 373 19.00 -6.07 -0.20
C LEU A 373 17.52 -6.51 -0.16
N PRO A 374 17.11 -7.25 0.88
CA PRO A 374 15.70 -7.58 1.09
C PRO A 374 14.89 -6.30 1.32
N PHE A 375 13.61 -6.31 0.92
CA PHE A 375 12.72 -5.14 1.10
C PHE A 375 12.38 -4.85 2.57
N ASP A 376 12.54 -5.84 3.44
CA ASP A 376 12.22 -5.78 4.86
C ASP A 376 13.44 -6.25 5.66
N THR A 377 14.12 -5.30 6.31
CA THR A 377 15.35 -5.57 7.08
C THR A 377 15.01 -5.67 8.55
N ASP A 378 15.43 -6.76 9.18
CA ASP A 378 15.30 -6.92 10.62
C ASP A 378 16.10 -5.84 11.37
N THR A 379 15.40 -5.02 12.17
CA THR A 379 16.00 -3.94 12.96
C THR A 379 16.33 -4.34 14.39
N SER A 380 16.08 -5.60 14.79
CA SER A 380 16.30 -6.08 16.17
C SER A 380 17.75 -5.96 16.63
N GLY A 381 18.71 -5.99 15.70
CA GLY A 381 20.15 -5.85 15.98
C GLY A 381 20.67 -4.40 16.01
N TYR A 382 19.83 -3.39 15.76
CA TYR A 382 20.26 -1.99 15.70
C TYR A 382 20.29 -1.36 17.10
N ASP A 383 21.34 -0.60 17.39
CA ASP A 383 21.46 0.15 18.65
C ASP A 383 20.91 1.58 18.49
N TRP A 384 19.69 1.79 18.99
CA TRP A 384 19.00 3.09 18.93
C TRP A 384 19.23 4.00 20.13
N ARG A 385 20.15 3.65 21.05
CA ARG A 385 20.35 4.37 22.33
C ARG A 385 20.70 5.85 22.20
N LEU A 386 21.17 6.29 21.04
CA LEU A 386 21.45 7.72 20.79
C LEU A 386 20.17 8.57 20.70
N VAL A 387 19.06 8.00 20.24
CA VAL A 387 17.82 8.74 19.93
C VAL A 387 16.62 8.29 20.76
N THR A 388 16.64 7.07 21.29
CA THR A 388 15.59 6.55 22.15
C THR A 388 16.14 5.67 23.27
N GLY A 389 15.35 5.53 24.33
CA GLY A 389 15.55 4.60 25.44
C GLY A 389 14.19 4.11 25.94
N GLY A 390 14.22 3.16 26.87
CA GLY A 390 13.02 2.51 27.39
C GLY A 390 12.69 1.20 26.67
N SER A 391 11.55 0.62 27.01
CA SER A 391 11.06 -0.66 26.52
C SER A 391 9.71 -0.51 25.83
N THR A 392 9.10 -1.64 25.45
CA THR A 392 7.70 -1.70 24.99
C THR A 392 6.68 -1.60 26.12
N ALA A 393 7.12 -1.36 27.36
CA ALA A 393 6.21 -1.19 28.48
C ALA A 393 5.28 0.01 28.26
N PRO A 394 3.97 -0.12 28.59
CA PRO A 394 3.01 0.96 28.38
C PRO A 394 3.43 2.31 28.94
N ARG A 395 4.04 2.33 30.14
CA ARG A 395 4.51 3.56 30.80
C ARG A 395 5.65 4.23 30.05
N ASP A 396 6.59 3.47 29.51
CA ASP A 396 7.74 4.03 28.77
C ASP A 396 7.28 4.74 27.49
N ILE A 397 6.23 4.20 26.83
CA ILE A 397 5.60 4.81 25.66
C ILE A 397 4.96 6.15 26.03
N VAL A 398 4.19 6.19 27.12
CA VAL A 398 3.55 7.43 27.58
C VAL A 398 4.59 8.44 28.07
N ASP A 399 5.61 8.01 28.80
CA ASP A 399 6.68 8.89 29.28
C ASP A 399 7.44 9.54 28.11
N ARG A 400 7.70 8.78 27.03
CA ARG A 400 8.29 9.31 25.80
C ARG A 400 7.38 10.34 25.14
N TRP A 401 6.10 10.06 25.00
CA TRP A 401 5.14 11.01 24.44
C TRP A 401 5.01 12.29 25.29
N LEU A 402 4.93 12.15 26.62
CA LEU A 402 4.90 13.28 27.56
C LEU A 402 6.19 14.10 27.54
N ALA A 403 7.34 13.48 27.30
CA ALA A 403 8.59 14.20 27.07
C ALA A 403 8.52 15.07 25.81
N ASN A 404 7.97 14.54 24.71
CA ASN A 404 7.79 15.32 23.48
C ASN A 404 6.81 16.47 23.70
N ARG A 405 5.71 16.26 24.43
CA ARG A 405 4.79 17.31 24.86
C ARG A 405 5.52 18.44 25.60
N ARG A 406 6.35 18.11 26.60
CA ARG A 406 7.11 19.11 27.37
C ARG A 406 8.06 19.92 26.48
N LEU A 407 8.71 19.27 25.51
CA LEU A 407 9.57 19.96 24.54
C LEU A 407 8.78 20.89 23.62
N ILE A 408 7.63 20.43 23.10
CA ILE A 408 6.74 21.25 22.28
C ILE A 408 6.30 22.50 23.06
N ARG A 409 5.84 22.33 24.30
CA ARG A 409 5.44 23.45 25.16
C ARG A 409 6.55 24.45 25.38
N ALA A 410 7.75 23.99 25.74
CA ALA A 410 8.86 24.88 26.02
C ALA A 410 9.23 25.74 24.80
N VAL A 411 9.16 25.19 23.59
CA VAL A 411 9.42 25.96 22.36
C VAL A 411 8.23 26.85 22.01
N ALA A 412 7.00 26.39 22.22
CA ALA A 412 5.79 27.18 21.96
C ALA A 412 5.71 28.42 22.86
N GLU A 413 6.06 28.29 24.15
CA GLU A 413 6.10 29.39 25.13
C GLU A 413 7.08 30.50 24.70
N GLU A 414 8.27 30.14 24.18
CA GLU A 414 9.24 31.10 23.65
C GLU A 414 8.70 31.89 22.46
N HIS A 415 7.83 31.28 21.66
CA HIS A 415 7.25 31.89 20.46
C HIS A 415 5.84 32.47 20.70
N ALA A 416 5.37 32.52 21.95
CA ALA A 416 4.02 32.97 22.31
C ALA A 416 2.90 32.24 21.54
N VAL A 417 3.06 30.92 21.39
CA VAL A 417 2.10 30.02 20.73
C VAL A 417 1.38 29.18 21.78
N ASP A 418 0.05 29.22 21.78
CA ASP A 418 -0.74 28.32 22.62
C ASP A 418 -0.75 26.90 22.02
N VAL A 419 -0.82 25.88 22.88
CA VAL A 419 -0.79 24.48 22.43
C VAL A 419 -1.85 23.62 23.10
N LEU A 420 -2.46 22.75 22.29
CA LEU A 420 -3.38 21.72 22.75
C LEU A 420 -2.87 20.35 22.30
N PHE A 421 -2.95 19.36 23.19
CA PHE A 421 -2.55 17.99 22.89
C PHE A 421 -3.76 17.08 22.91
N VAL A 422 -3.97 16.30 21.86
CA VAL A 422 -5.11 15.41 21.73
C VAL A 422 -4.62 13.97 21.63
N TRP A 423 -5.08 13.14 22.57
CA TRP A 423 -4.87 11.69 22.52
C TRP A 423 -6.06 11.04 21.80
N GLN A 424 -5.79 10.48 20.62
CA GLN A 424 -6.83 10.11 19.68
C GLN A 424 -7.62 8.82 20.01
N PRO A 425 -8.86 8.69 19.49
CA PRO A 425 -9.58 7.42 19.43
C PRO A 425 -8.95 6.41 18.46
N ALA A 426 -9.19 5.13 18.75
CA ALA A 426 -8.92 4.01 17.87
C ALA A 426 -10.01 2.94 18.08
N LEU A 427 -10.16 2.01 17.13
CA LEU A 427 -11.21 1.01 17.16
C LEU A 427 -11.21 0.15 18.45
N PHE A 428 -10.04 0.01 19.07
CA PHE A 428 -9.80 -0.85 20.23
C PHE A 428 -10.56 -0.44 21.49
N ALA A 429 -10.94 0.84 21.61
CA ALA A 429 -11.68 1.40 22.74
C ALA A 429 -13.20 1.44 22.50
N LYS A 430 -13.65 1.23 21.26
CA LYS A 430 -15.07 1.22 20.92
C LYS A 430 -15.78 0.03 21.57
N GLY A 431 -16.85 0.28 22.34
CA GLY A 431 -17.61 -0.75 23.06
C GLY A 431 -18.60 -1.48 22.17
N ALA A 432 -19.60 -0.75 21.65
CA ALA A 432 -20.57 -1.27 20.68
C ALA A 432 -19.96 -1.28 19.28
N ARG A 433 -19.76 -2.47 18.69
CA ARG A 433 -19.10 -2.67 17.39
C ARG A 433 -20.05 -3.29 16.39
N THR A 434 -19.98 -2.81 15.15
CA THR A 434 -20.64 -3.47 14.02
C THR A 434 -19.95 -4.81 13.70
N ALA A 435 -20.61 -5.66 12.92
CA ALA A 435 -20.00 -6.92 12.47
C ALA A 435 -18.69 -6.71 11.69
N GLY A 436 -18.62 -5.65 10.87
CA GLY A 436 -17.41 -5.29 10.14
C GLY A 436 -16.28 -4.83 11.06
N GLU A 437 -16.59 -4.01 12.07
CA GLU A 437 -15.62 -3.57 13.07
C GLU A 437 -15.10 -4.72 13.94
N GLN A 438 -15.96 -5.67 14.32
CA GLN A 438 -15.52 -6.86 15.04
C GLN A 438 -14.58 -7.71 14.19
N GLN A 439 -14.91 -7.89 12.91
CA GLN A 439 -14.04 -8.58 11.96
C GLN A 439 -12.67 -7.90 11.81
N LEU A 440 -12.63 -6.56 11.76
CA LEU A 440 -11.36 -5.81 11.74
C LEU A 440 -10.50 -6.10 12.97
N LEU A 441 -11.10 -6.19 14.16
CA LEU A 441 -10.37 -6.54 15.38
C LEU A 441 -9.80 -7.96 15.33
N ASP A 442 -10.62 -8.92 14.89
CA ASP A 442 -10.21 -10.32 14.78
C ASP A 442 -9.05 -10.47 13.77
N ASP A 443 -9.07 -9.69 12.69
CA ASP A 443 -8.01 -9.65 11.69
C ASP A 443 -6.73 -8.98 12.22
N VAL A 444 -6.86 -7.90 13.01
CA VAL A 444 -5.71 -7.27 13.68
C VAL A 444 -5.08 -8.22 14.68
N GLU A 445 -5.85 -8.90 15.53
CA GLU A 445 -5.29 -9.84 16.51
C GLU A 445 -4.57 -11.01 15.84
N ARG A 446 -5.11 -11.51 14.70
CA ARG A 446 -4.46 -12.57 13.93
C ARG A 446 -3.15 -12.10 13.28
N ALA A 447 -3.12 -10.88 12.76
CA ALA A 447 -1.97 -10.34 12.03
C ALA A 447 -0.90 -9.71 12.94
N GLN A 448 -1.31 -9.20 14.10
CA GLN A 448 -0.52 -8.42 15.04
C GLN A 448 -0.85 -8.83 16.49
N PRO A 449 -0.51 -10.07 16.89
CA PRO A 449 -0.88 -10.59 18.21
C PRO A 449 -0.37 -9.66 19.34
N GLY A 450 -1.24 -9.41 20.32
CA GLY A 450 -0.93 -8.61 21.51
C GLY A 450 -0.87 -7.08 21.28
N PHE A 451 -0.99 -6.59 20.04
CA PHE A 451 -1.00 -5.15 19.78
C PHE A 451 -2.22 -4.46 20.41
N ILE A 452 -3.39 -5.11 20.36
CA ILE A 452 -4.63 -4.55 20.90
C ILE A 452 -4.53 -4.37 22.42
N ASP A 453 -3.96 -5.36 23.11
CA ASP A 453 -3.78 -5.31 24.56
C ASP A 453 -2.75 -4.25 24.97
N LEU A 454 -1.61 -4.19 24.27
CA LEU A 454 -0.63 -3.11 24.46
C LEU A 454 -1.28 -1.73 24.29
N TYR A 455 -2.08 -1.53 23.24
CA TYR A 455 -2.74 -0.25 23.00
C TYR A 455 -3.69 0.13 24.13
N ARG A 456 -4.51 -0.82 24.60
CA ARG A 456 -5.42 -0.59 25.73
C ARG A 456 -4.65 -0.26 27.01
N ASP A 457 -3.55 -0.95 27.27
CA ASP A 457 -2.72 -0.70 28.45
C ASP A 457 -2.04 0.67 28.40
N VAL A 458 -1.52 1.09 27.23
CA VAL A 458 -0.99 2.44 27.03
C VAL A 458 -2.09 3.47 27.27
N HIS A 459 -3.28 3.25 26.72
CA HIS A 459 -4.39 4.18 26.89
C HIS A 459 -4.76 4.39 28.37
N ARG A 460 -4.86 3.30 29.15
CA ARG A 460 -5.08 3.41 30.60
C ARG A 460 -3.95 4.21 31.28
N ALA A 461 -2.70 3.95 30.90
CA ALA A 461 -1.55 4.68 31.43
C ALA A 461 -1.56 6.18 31.08
N VAL A 462 -2.07 6.58 29.90
CA VAL A 462 -2.24 8.01 29.55
C VAL A 462 -3.20 8.69 30.53
N GLY A 463 -4.33 8.05 30.85
CA GLY A 463 -5.29 8.58 31.82
C GLY A 463 -4.67 8.77 33.21
N ASP A 464 -4.00 7.74 33.72
CA ASP A 464 -3.34 7.77 35.03
C ASP A 464 -2.24 8.85 35.09
N GLN A 465 -1.38 8.92 34.08
CA GLN A 465 -0.25 9.83 34.07
C GLN A 465 -0.68 11.29 33.84
N ARG A 466 -1.69 11.54 33.01
CA ARG A 466 -2.26 12.87 32.81
C ARG A 466 -2.70 13.48 34.14
N LEU A 467 -3.44 12.72 34.95
CA LEU A 467 -3.90 13.16 36.26
C LEU A 467 -2.72 13.41 37.21
N SER A 468 -1.71 12.53 37.20
CA SER A 468 -0.54 12.64 38.09
C SER A 468 0.38 13.83 37.77
N GLN A 469 0.44 14.27 36.51
CA GLN A 469 1.35 15.33 36.05
C GLN A 469 0.63 16.68 35.82
N SER A 470 -0.63 16.81 36.21
CA SER A 470 -1.46 18.02 35.98
C SER A 470 -1.41 18.49 34.53
N ALA A 471 -1.49 17.55 33.58
CA ALA A 471 -1.46 17.84 32.16
C ALA A 471 -2.86 18.20 31.65
N ASP A 472 -3.37 19.35 32.10
CA ASP A 472 -4.74 19.81 31.82
C ASP A 472 -4.96 20.22 30.35
N ASP A 473 -3.88 20.54 29.66
CA ASP A 473 -3.78 20.84 28.21
C ASP A 473 -3.88 19.60 27.31
N VAL A 474 -3.99 18.40 27.89
CA VAL A 474 -4.26 17.17 27.14
C VAL A 474 -5.78 17.01 27.00
N ILE A 475 -6.25 16.52 25.87
CA ILE A 475 -7.65 16.17 25.61
C ILE A 475 -7.64 14.69 25.24
N VAL A 476 -8.34 13.86 26.02
CA VAL A 476 -8.36 12.41 25.79
C VAL A 476 -9.68 12.05 25.12
N LEU A 477 -9.62 11.69 23.84
CA LEU A 477 -10.80 11.40 23.01
C LEU A 477 -11.01 9.90 22.80
N THR A 478 -10.35 9.04 23.57
CA THR A 478 -10.35 7.60 23.29
C THR A 478 -11.74 6.96 23.35
N ASP A 479 -12.58 7.40 24.29
CA ASP A 479 -13.93 6.88 24.46
C ASP A 479 -14.99 7.64 23.63
N LEU A 480 -14.59 8.58 22.78
CA LEU A 480 -15.50 9.43 22.00
C LEU A 480 -16.51 8.61 21.17
N PHE A 481 -16.14 7.41 20.73
CA PHE A 481 -16.99 6.53 19.92
C PHE A 481 -17.47 5.28 20.64
N SER A 482 -17.30 5.20 21.96
CA SER A 482 -17.67 4.04 22.79
C SER A 482 -19.13 3.60 22.58
N ASP A 483 -20.05 4.56 22.55
CA ASP A 483 -21.50 4.36 22.43
C ASP A 483 -22.05 4.43 21.00
N ALA A 484 -21.22 4.76 20.00
CA ALA A 484 -21.68 4.91 18.63
C ALA A 484 -22.21 3.57 18.09
N GLN A 485 -23.43 3.53 17.54
CA GLN A 485 -23.98 2.29 16.97
C GLN A 485 -23.63 2.09 15.49
N THR A 486 -23.20 3.17 14.83
CA THR A 486 -22.77 3.18 13.43
C THR A 486 -21.30 2.82 13.31
N GLY A 487 -20.91 2.26 12.16
CA GLY A 487 -19.50 2.05 11.83
C GLY A 487 -18.81 3.40 11.66
N ILE A 488 -17.84 3.69 12.54
CA ILE A 488 -17.06 4.94 12.48
C ILE A 488 -15.68 4.67 11.87
N PHE A 489 -15.12 3.51 12.19
CA PHE A 489 -13.77 3.15 11.78
C PHE A 489 -13.78 2.40 10.44
N THR A 490 -12.87 2.79 9.56
CA THR A 490 -12.64 2.14 8.26
C THR A 490 -11.56 1.07 8.35
N ASP A 491 -10.70 1.17 9.36
CA ASP A 491 -9.72 0.16 9.78
C ASP A 491 -9.47 0.23 11.30
N ARG A 492 -8.25 -0.08 11.75
CA ARG A 492 -7.86 -0.02 13.17
C ARG A 492 -7.89 1.38 13.80
N VAL A 493 -7.80 2.45 13.00
CA VAL A 493 -7.66 3.82 13.53
C VAL A 493 -8.32 4.90 12.66
N HIS A 494 -8.37 4.72 11.35
CA HIS A 494 -8.94 5.73 10.47
C HIS A 494 -10.45 5.80 10.64
N ILE A 495 -10.96 7.02 10.71
CA ILE A 495 -12.37 7.31 10.91
C ILE A 495 -12.95 7.96 9.65
N ASN A 496 -14.23 7.73 9.40
CA ASN A 496 -14.94 8.33 8.28
C ASN A 496 -15.26 9.82 8.53
N GLU A 497 -15.86 10.50 7.55
CA GLU A 497 -16.18 11.94 7.63
C GLU A 497 -17.09 12.30 8.82
N ILE A 498 -18.00 11.38 9.20
CA ILE A 498 -18.87 11.53 10.37
C ILE A 498 -18.03 11.48 11.66
N GLY A 499 -17.06 10.57 11.72
CA GLY A 499 -16.09 10.50 12.81
C GLY A 499 -15.24 11.77 12.92
N ASN A 500 -14.71 12.26 11.80
CA ASN A 500 -13.95 13.52 11.76
C ASN A 500 -14.78 14.70 12.27
N ARG A 501 -16.07 14.78 11.86
CA ARG A 501 -17.00 15.79 12.36
C ARG A 501 -17.15 15.73 13.88
N ARG A 502 -17.36 14.55 14.46
CA ARG A 502 -17.51 14.38 15.92
C ARG A 502 -16.23 14.70 16.69
N VAL A 503 -15.06 14.38 16.13
CA VAL A 503 -13.78 14.81 16.71
C VAL A 503 -13.69 16.34 16.69
N ALA A 504 -14.02 16.98 15.57
CA ALA A 504 -14.01 18.44 15.48
C ALA A 504 -15.01 19.10 16.46
N GLU A 505 -16.19 18.53 16.66
CA GLU A 505 -17.16 18.97 17.67
C GLU A 505 -16.62 18.85 19.10
N ALA A 506 -15.83 17.82 19.39
CA ALA A 506 -15.16 17.66 20.69
C ALA A 506 -13.97 18.62 20.87
N LEU A 507 -13.42 19.18 19.79
CA LEU A 507 -12.26 20.07 19.82
C LEU A 507 -12.60 21.55 19.71
N VAL A 508 -13.74 21.93 19.11
CA VAL A 508 -14.05 23.35 18.84
C VAL A 508 -14.15 24.18 20.12
N ASP A 509 -14.70 23.65 21.21
CA ASP A 509 -14.80 24.37 22.49
C ASP A 509 -13.40 24.64 23.07
N PRO A 510 -12.53 23.62 23.32
CA PRO A 510 -11.16 23.86 23.75
C PRO A 510 -10.35 24.78 22.85
N VAL A 511 -10.52 24.67 21.53
CA VAL A 511 -9.84 25.53 20.55
C VAL A 511 -10.30 26.98 20.68
N ALA A 512 -11.61 27.22 20.79
CA ALA A 512 -12.15 28.57 20.95
C ALA A 512 -11.74 29.19 22.28
N GLU A 513 -11.72 28.43 23.37
CA GLU A 513 -11.26 28.87 24.69
C GLU A 513 -9.78 29.24 24.67
N ALA A 514 -8.93 28.41 24.04
CA ALA A 514 -7.50 28.69 23.92
C ALA A 514 -7.22 29.99 23.15
N LEU A 515 -8.01 30.28 22.11
CA LEU A 515 -7.88 31.53 21.34
C LEU A 515 -8.38 32.78 22.11
N GLU A 516 -9.29 32.62 23.08
CA GLU A 516 -9.80 33.73 23.90
C GLU A 516 -8.92 34.06 25.11
N ALA A 517 -8.08 33.13 25.56
CA ALA A 517 -7.22 33.31 26.72
C ALA A 517 -6.03 34.27 26.46
N ARG A 518 -5.94 34.82 25.25
CA ARG A 518 -4.86 35.65 24.74
C ARG A 518 -5.27 37.12 24.64
#